data_AF-A0A9E3RLX7-F1
#
_entry.id   AF-A0A9E3RLX7-F1
#
_cell.length_a   1.000
_cell.length_b   1.000
_cell.length_c   1.000
_cell.angle_alpha   90.00
_cell.angle_beta   90.00
_cell.angle_gamma   90.00
#
_symmetry.space_group_name_H-M   'P 1'
#
loop_
_entity.id
_entity.type
_entity.pdbx_description
1 polymer ?
#
loop_
_entity_poly.entity_id
_entity_poly.type
_entity_poly.pdbx_seq_one_letter_code
_entity_poly.pdbx_strand_id
1 'polypeptide(L)'
;MNTRKNITFILFAFGLFLSINVTSMFSQTLTNNGALIHVNNKATMRVCGIMNNNKNGTVTVQDSALLRVDGTMNVNSGTVTYNASSTGLITVNMTIAGTPCGPISGTVIRNGNGTLTVTGDLVNNGQLTNNAVIYCGNWFNNGTCDNNTNAVLEVR
;
A
#
# COMPACT_ATOMS: atom_id res chain seq x y z
N MET A 1 40.29 -63.09 16.17
CA MET A 1 39.11 -63.03 17.06
C MET A 1 38.75 -61.56 17.23
N ASN A 2 37.70 -61.10 16.54
CA ASN A 2 36.41 -60.65 17.12
C ASN A 2 36.61 -59.56 18.20
N THR A 3 36.10 -58.32 18.04
CA THR A 3 34.69 -58.00 17.76
C THR A 3 34.48 -56.64 17.09
N ARG A 4 33.65 -56.61 16.03
CA ARG A 4 32.90 -55.42 15.56
C ARG A 4 31.71 -55.14 16.51
N LYS A 5 31.27 -53.86 16.56
CA LYS A 5 29.99 -53.24 17.03
C LYS A 5 30.31 -52.09 18.02
N ASN A 6 29.88 -50.83 17.88
CA ASN A 6 28.62 -50.28 17.39
C ASN A 6 28.78 -48.92 16.67
N ILE A 7 27.96 -48.71 15.64
CA ILE A 7 27.65 -47.42 15.03
C ILE A 7 26.71 -46.67 15.97
N THR A 8 27.00 -45.40 16.26
CA THR A 8 25.99 -44.47 16.79
C THR A 8 26.20 -43.10 16.12
N PHE A 9 25.43 -42.88 15.07
CA PHE A 9 25.12 -41.54 14.55
C PHE A 9 24.22 -40.85 15.58
N ILE A 10 24.63 -39.72 16.12
CA ILE A 10 23.70 -38.75 16.71
C ILE A 10 23.88 -37.44 15.94
N LEU A 11 22.87 -37.19 15.11
CA LEU A 11 22.60 -35.94 14.42
C LEU A 11 21.70 -35.11 15.36
N PHE A 12 22.19 -33.95 15.81
CA PHE A 12 21.41 -32.87 16.42
C PHE A 12 22.17 -31.58 16.08
N ALA A 13 22.02 -30.94 14.92
CA ALA A 13 20.83 -30.29 14.36
C ALA A 13 20.29 -29.16 15.26
N PHE A 14 20.38 -27.94 14.72
CA PHE A 14 19.65 -26.71 15.07
C PHE A 14 20.01 -25.97 16.36
N GLY A 15 20.97 -25.05 16.21
CA GLY A 15 21.14 -23.91 17.10
C GLY A 15 21.68 -22.67 16.39
N LEU A 16 21.46 -22.54 15.06
CA LEU A 16 21.64 -21.25 14.40
C LEU A 16 20.43 -20.40 14.80
N PHE A 17 20.56 -19.67 15.91
CA PHE A 17 19.70 -18.54 16.19
C PHE A 17 19.90 -17.51 15.07
N LEU A 18 19.16 -17.69 13.99
CA LEU A 18 18.88 -16.61 13.06
C LEU A 18 18.03 -15.62 13.86
N SER A 19 18.69 -14.67 14.51
CA SER A 19 18.00 -13.51 15.07
C SER A 19 17.35 -12.81 13.87
N ILE A 20 16.09 -13.13 13.61
CA ILE A 20 15.23 -12.31 12.77
C ILE A 20 15.17 -10.99 13.52
N ASN A 21 16.01 -10.04 13.08
CA ASN A 21 15.89 -8.66 13.49
C ASN A 21 14.55 -8.20 12.91
N VAL A 22 13.46 -8.42 13.64
CA VAL A 22 12.28 -7.56 13.57
C VAL A 22 12.73 -6.22 14.11
N THR A 23 13.46 -5.46 13.28
CA THR A 23 13.71 -4.06 13.57
C THR A 23 12.33 -3.45 13.74
N SER A 24 12.02 -3.03 14.96
CA SER A 24 10.86 -2.20 15.21
C SER A 24 11.04 -0.94 14.36
N MET A 25 10.41 -0.92 13.18
CA MET A 25 10.45 0.28 12.36
C MET A 25 9.66 1.33 13.14
N PHE A 26 10.35 2.39 13.56
CA PHE A 26 9.71 3.54 14.18
C PHE A 26 8.64 4.10 13.24
N SER A 27 7.57 4.66 13.82
CA SER A 27 6.53 5.33 13.04
C SER A 27 7.14 6.46 12.20
N GLN A 28 7.19 6.25 10.89
CA GLN A 28 7.63 7.21 9.89
C GLN A 28 6.48 8.12 9.50
N THR A 29 6.81 9.37 9.19
CA THR A 29 5.90 10.27 8.50
C THR A 29 6.54 10.70 7.19
N LEU A 30 5.89 10.38 6.08
CA LEU A 30 6.23 10.94 4.78
C LEU A 30 5.21 12.01 4.42
N THR A 31 5.66 13.23 4.17
CA THR A 31 4.79 14.33 3.75
C THR A 31 5.24 14.83 2.39
N ASN A 32 4.44 14.57 1.37
CA ASN A 32 4.58 15.18 0.06
C ASN A 32 3.75 16.46 0.00
N ASN A 33 4.39 17.61 -0.20
CA ASN A 33 3.76 18.93 -0.14
C ASN A 33 3.93 19.70 -1.46
N GLY A 34 3.56 19.06 -2.57
CA GLY A 34 3.72 19.59 -3.93
C GLY A 34 4.88 19.00 -4.72
N ALA A 35 5.60 18.01 -4.18
CA ALA A 35 6.65 17.32 -4.94
C ALA A 35 6.07 16.20 -5.82
N LEU A 36 6.90 15.77 -6.77
CA LEU A 36 6.65 14.59 -7.59
C LEU A 36 7.39 13.41 -6.95
N ILE A 37 6.65 12.37 -6.59
CA ILE A 37 7.18 11.09 -6.12
C ILE A 37 6.84 10.05 -7.18
N HIS A 38 7.86 9.35 -7.65
CA HIS A 38 7.71 8.35 -8.69
C HIS A 38 8.29 7.01 -8.24
N VAL A 39 7.43 6.01 -8.10
CA VAL A 39 7.81 4.64 -7.77
C VAL A 39 7.91 3.86 -9.08
N ASN A 40 9.15 3.74 -9.57
CA ASN A 40 9.47 3.12 -10.86
C ASN A 40 9.17 1.63 -10.90
N ASN A 41 9.07 1.08 -12.12
CA ASN A 41 8.84 -0.33 -12.37
C ASN A 41 9.70 -1.25 -11.48
N LYS A 42 9.06 -2.25 -10.87
CA LYS A 42 9.65 -3.23 -9.93
C LYS A 42 10.26 -2.62 -8.66
N ALA A 43 10.14 -1.32 -8.42
CA ALA A 43 10.59 -0.71 -7.19
C ALA A 43 9.58 -0.95 -6.06
N THR A 44 10.06 -0.90 -4.83
CA THR A 44 9.21 -0.87 -3.64
C THR A 44 9.47 0.42 -2.88
N MET A 45 8.40 1.17 -2.62
CA MET A 45 8.39 2.26 -1.66
C MET A 45 7.58 1.83 -0.44
N ARG A 46 8.21 1.86 0.74
CA ARG A 46 7.57 1.47 1.99
C ARG A 46 7.61 2.63 2.98
N VAL A 47 6.47 2.97 3.56
CA VAL A 47 6.32 3.94 4.65
C VAL A 47 5.72 3.23 5.85
N CYS A 48 6.43 3.18 6.96
CA CYS A 48 5.94 2.54 8.19
C CYS A 48 5.29 3.56 9.11
N GLY A 49 4.06 3.99 8.81
CA GLY A 49 3.35 4.99 9.60
C GLY A 49 2.41 5.82 8.72
N ILE A 50 2.60 7.14 8.69
CA ILE A 50 1.69 8.06 8.02
C ILE A 50 2.29 8.55 6.70
N MET A 51 1.51 8.44 5.62
CA MET A 51 1.83 9.08 4.34
C MET A 51 0.81 10.19 4.06
N ASN A 52 1.26 11.43 3.98
CA ASN A 52 0.43 12.58 3.61
C ASN A 52 0.79 13.07 2.22
N ASN A 53 -0.21 13.21 1.34
CA ASN A 53 -0.06 13.80 0.02
C ASN A 53 -0.92 15.08 -0.08
N ASN A 54 -0.24 16.22 -0.09
CA ASN A 54 -0.78 17.56 0.12
C ASN A 54 -0.32 18.52 -1.00
N LYS A 55 -1.01 19.65 -1.12
CA LYS A 55 -0.66 20.82 -1.94
C LYS A 55 -0.25 20.44 -3.37
N ASN A 56 -1.09 19.68 -4.06
CA ASN A 56 -0.85 19.17 -5.41
C ASN A 56 0.38 18.27 -5.53
N GLY A 57 0.81 17.66 -4.43
CA GLY A 57 1.81 16.59 -4.45
C GLY A 57 1.33 15.45 -5.33
N THR A 58 2.21 14.93 -6.19
CA THR A 58 1.88 13.83 -7.08
C THR A 58 2.66 12.61 -6.66
N VAL A 59 1.99 11.47 -6.53
CA VAL A 59 2.60 10.16 -6.33
C VAL A 59 2.18 9.27 -7.49
N THR A 60 3.14 8.76 -8.26
CA THR A 60 2.88 7.83 -9.36
C THR A 60 3.56 6.51 -9.08
N VAL A 61 2.81 5.41 -9.15
CA VAL A 61 3.31 4.05 -8.99
C VAL A 61 3.14 3.33 -10.31
N GLN A 62 4.23 2.83 -10.89
CA GLN A 62 4.26 2.30 -12.26
C GLN A 62 4.43 0.78 -12.33
N ASP A 63 3.88 0.17 -13.38
CA ASP A 63 4.17 -1.20 -13.79
C ASP A 63 4.12 -2.20 -12.65
N SER A 64 5.19 -2.95 -12.36
CA SER A 64 5.19 -3.96 -11.28
C SER A 64 5.69 -3.40 -9.95
N ALA A 65 5.56 -2.09 -9.72
CA ALA A 65 5.98 -1.45 -8.48
C ALA A 65 5.00 -1.65 -7.33
N LEU A 66 5.52 -1.54 -6.11
CA LEU A 66 4.76 -1.60 -4.87
C LEU A 66 4.89 -0.29 -4.08
N LEU A 67 3.76 0.35 -3.77
CA LEU A 67 3.68 1.33 -2.70
C LEU A 67 2.99 0.69 -1.50
N ARG A 68 3.73 0.55 -0.39
CA ARG A 68 3.25 -0.02 0.86
C ARG A 68 3.27 1.04 1.96
N VAL A 69 2.12 1.28 2.57
CA VAL A 69 1.99 2.09 3.77
C VAL A 69 1.55 1.18 4.91
N ASP A 70 2.49 0.83 5.79
CA ASP A 70 2.19 0.11 7.03
C ASP A 70 1.62 1.08 8.06
N GLY A 71 0.41 1.58 7.78
CA GLY A 71 -0.25 2.62 8.54
C GLY A 71 -1.32 3.31 7.72
N THR A 72 -1.42 4.63 7.88
CA THR A 72 -2.50 5.44 7.30
C THR A 72 -1.99 6.29 6.14
N MET A 73 -2.77 6.35 5.07
CA MET A 73 -2.51 7.21 3.92
C MET A 73 -3.58 8.30 3.79
N ASN A 74 -3.16 9.56 3.81
CA ASN A 74 -4.02 10.71 3.62
C ASN A 74 -3.70 11.40 2.29
N VAL A 75 -4.67 11.43 1.39
CA VAL A 75 -4.61 12.16 0.14
C VAL A 75 -5.48 13.39 0.30
N ASN A 76 -4.88 14.50 0.76
CA ASN A 76 -5.64 15.67 1.19
C ASN A 76 -5.95 16.60 0.02
N SER A 77 -4.93 16.91 -0.78
CA SER A 77 -5.02 17.81 -1.93
C SER A 77 -3.98 17.52 -2.99
N GLY A 78 -3.45 16.30 -2.97
CA GLY A 78 -2.56 15.78 -3.99
C GLY A 78 -3.22 14.68 -4.79
N THR A 79 -2.49 14.16 -5.78
CA THR A 79 -2.91 13.06 -6.64
C THR A 79 -2.04 11.84 -6.40
N VAL A 80 -2.66 10.66 -6.30
CA VAL A 80 -1.98 9.37 -6.21
C VAL A 80 -2.49 8.47 -7.32
N THR A 81 -1.59 8.08 -8.22
CA THR A 81 -1.93 7.28 -9.40
C THR A 81 -1.19 5.95 -9.37
N TYR A 82 -1.95 4.88 -9.44
CA TYR A 82 -1.45 3.52 -9.65
C TYR A 82 -1.70 3.12 -11.09
N ASN A 83 -0.64 2.88 -11.86
CA ASN A 83 -0.72 2.51 -13.27
C ASN A 83 -0.39 1.04 -13.50
N ALA A 84 -0.87 0.49 -14.64
CA ALA A 84 -0.59 -0.87 -15.08
C ALA A 84 -0.78 -1.91 -13.94
N SER A 85 0.20 -2.78 -13.75
CA SER A 85 0.16 -3.88 -12.77
C SER A 85 0.53 -3.46 -11.34
N SER A 86 0.57 -2.15 -11.03
CA SER A 86 1.16 -1.70 -9.78
C SER A 86 0.29 -2.07 -8.59
N THR A 87 0.92 -2.23 -7.43
CA THR A 87 0.23 -2.62 -6.20
C THR A 87 0.31 -1.50 -5.18
N GLY A 88 -0.85 -1.13 -4.64
CA GLY A 88 -0.98 -0.31 -3.45
C GLY A 88 -1.41 -1.18 -2.27
N LEU A 89 -0.72 -1.08 -1.13
CA LEU A 89 -1.11 -1.73 0.11
C LEU A 89 -1.07 -0.73 1.27
N ILE A 90 -2.24 -0.44 1.84
CA ILE A 90 -2.41 0.42 3.02
C ILE A 90 -2.97 -0.47 4.14
N THR A 91 -2.22 -0.59 5.24
CA THR A 91 -2.57 -1.59 6.28
C THR A 91 -3.53 -1.08 7.34
N VAL A 92 -3.77 0.23 7.42
CA VAL A 92 -4.75 0.82 8.35
C VAL A 92 -5.85 1.49 7.53
N ASN A 93 -5.81 2.81 7.36
CA ASN A 93 -6.89 3.54 6.68
C ASN A 93 -6.35 4.35 5.50
N MET A 94 -7.19 4.55 4.50
CA MET A 94 -6.97 5.54 3.45
C MET A 94 -8.07 6.58 3.51
N THR A 95 -7.68 7.86 3.57
CA THR A 95 -8.62 8.98 3.46
C THR A 95 -8.28 9.80 2.22
N ILE A 96 -9.24 9.92 1.31
CA ILE A 96 -9.20 10.84 0.18
C ILE A 96 -10.00 12.05 0.62
N ALA A 97 -9.33 13.13 1.04
CA ALA A 97 -10.03 14.30 1.53
C ALA A 97 -10.66 15.08 0.38
N GLY A 98 -11.70 15.82 0.67
CA GLY A 98 -12.27 16.76 -0.26
C GLY A 98 -13.47 17.44 0.37
N THR A 99 -13.85 18.54 -0.27
CA THR A 99 -15.17 19.14 -0.12
C THR A 99 -15.90 18.89 -1.43
N PRO A 100 -17.19 18.48 -1.42
CA PRO A 100 -17.95 18.16 -2.62
C PRO A 100 -17.97 19.26 -3.70
N CYS A 101 -17.57 20.50 -3.38
CA CYS A 101 -17.59 21.65 -4.30
C CYS A 101 -16.41 22.65 -4.14
N GLY A 102 -15.29 22.26 -3.52
CA GLY A 102 -14.17 23.20 -3.23
C GLY A 102 -12.90 22.93 -4.03
N PRO A 103 -11.99 23.92 -4.14
CA PRO A 103 -10.79 23.87 -4.99
C PRO A 103 -9.69 22.91 -4.49
N ILE A 104 -9.92 22.25 -3.35
CA ILE A 104 -8.96 21.39 -2.67
C ILE A 104 -9.62 20.01 -2.50
N SER A 105 -9.23 19.07 -3.35
CA SER A 105 -9.63 17.67 -3.22
C SER A 105 -8.43 16.76 -3.49
N GLY A 106 -8.30 15.74 -2.65
CA GLY A 106 -7.44 14.60 -2.92
C GLY A 106 -8.00 13.80 -4.08
N THR A 107 -7.09 13.27 -4.90
CA THR A 107 -7.45 12.43 -6.04
C THR A 107 -6.69 11.12 -5.96
N VAL A 108 -7.40 10.00 -6.04
CA VAL A 108 -6.81 8.66 -6.19
C VAL A 108 -7.28 8.04 -7.49
N ILE A 109 -6.33 7.54 -8.27
CA ILE A 109 -6.60 6.92 -9.56
C ILE A 109 -5.97 5.52 -9.57
N ARG A 110 -6.81 4.50 -9.76
CA ARG A 110 -6.37 3.12 -9.97
C ARG A 110 -6.60 2.77 -11.45
N ASN A 111 -5.52 2.75 -12.24
CA ASN A 111 -5.51 2.43 -13.68
C ASN A 111 -4.77 1.14 -14.03
N GLY A 112 -5.28 0.36 -14.98
CA GLY A 112 -4.62 -0.85 -15.45
C GLY A 112 -5.20 -2.10 -14.79
N ASN A 113 -4.36 -3.03 -14.35
CA ASN A 113 -4.79 -4.38 -13.94
C ASN A 113 -4.24 -4.85 -12.59
N GLY A 114 -3.46 -4.03 -11.89
CA GLY A 114 -3.03 -4.35 -10.52
C GLY A 114 -4.09 -3.98 -9.48
N THR A 115 -3.69 -3.97 -8.22
CA THR A 115 -4.61 -3.87 -7.08
C THR A 115 -4.27 -2.70 -6.16
N LEU A 116 -5.28 -2.11 -5.53
CA LEU A 116 -5.12 -1.26 -4.35
C LEU A 116 -5.88 -1.91 -3.20
N THR A 117 -5.18 -2.26 -2.13
CA THR A 117 -5.77 -2.87 -0.93
C THR A 117 -5.64 -1.92 0.24
N VAL A 118 -6.76 -1.62 0.89
CA VAL A 118 -6.84 -0.85 2.13
C VAL A 118 -7.46 -1.77 3.17
N THR A 119 -6.69 -2.35 4.09
CA THR A 119 -7.25 -3.37 5.00
C THR A 119 -8.26 -2.83 6.00
N GLY A 120 -8.22 -1.53 6.32
CA GLY A 120 -9.24 -0.85 7.13
C GLY A 120 -10.17 0.01 6.27
N ASP A 121 -10.46 1.21 6.75
CA ASP A 121 -11.43 2.10 6.13
C ASP A 121 -10.84 2.78 4.90
N LEU A 122 -11.55 2.69 3.78
CA LEU A 122 -11.38 3.57 2.64
C LEU A 122 -12.49 4.63 2.69
N VAL A 123 -12.10 5.86 3.06
CA VAL A 123 -12.99 7.02 3.15
C VAL A 123 -12.72 7.95 1.97
N ASN A 124 -13.68 8.05 1.05
CA ASN A 124 -13.63 8.98 -0.07
C ASN A 124 -14.53 10.20 0.15
N ASN A 125 -13.92 11.34 0.41
CA ASN A 125 -14.56 12.67 0.39
C ASN A 125 -14.07 13.52 -0.80
N GLY A 126 -13.15 12.99 -1.61
CA GLY A 126 -12.53 13.67 -2.75
C GLY A 126 -12.92 13.02 -4.07
N GLN A 127 -11.93 12.73 -4.91
CA GLN A 127 -12.11 12.07 -6.21
C GLN A 127 -11.44 10.68 -6.20
N LEU A 128 -12.21 9.64 -6.47
CA LEU A 128 -11.72 8.28 -6.70
C LEU A 128 -12.11 7.83 -8.11
N THR A 129 -11.12 7.45 -8.92
CA THR A 129 -11.34 6.76 -10.19
C THR A 129 -10.78 5.35 -10.07
N ASN A 130 -11.64 4.34 -10.25
CA ASN A 130 -11.25 2.94 -10.28
C ASN A 130 -11.50 2.34 -11.66
N ASN A 131 -10.41 1.96 -12.33
CA ASN A 131 -10.39 1.23 -13.59
C ASN A 131 -9.78 -0.18 -13.43
N ALA A 132 -9.51 -0.64 -12.20
CA ALA A 132 -8.92 -1.94 -11.92
C ALA A 132 -9.57 -2.58 -10.68
N VAL A 133 -8.78 -3.04 -9.70
CA VAL A 133 -9.28 -3.70 -8.50
C VAL A 133 -8.90 -2.90 -7.26
N ILE A 134 -9.91 -2.60 -6.43
CA ILE A 134 -9.76 -2.01 -5.10
C ILE A 134 -10.44 -2.93 -4.09
N TYR A 135 -9.69 -3.29 -3.05
CA TYR A 135 -10.21 -3.97 -1.86
C TYR A 135 -10.14 -3.04 -0.67
N CYS A 136 -11.19 -2.99 0.13
CA CYS A 136 -11.23 -2.22 1.37
C CYS A 136 -11.88 -3.00 2.52
N GLY A 137 -11.50 -2.72 3.76
CA GLY A 137 -12.15 -3.31 4.92
C GLY A 137 -13.54 -2.72 5.17
N ASN A 138 -13.66 -1.40 5.04
CA ASN A 138 -14.93 -0.68 4.95
C ASN A 138 -14.87 0.37 3.86
N TRP A 139 -16.01 0.69 3.26
CA TRP A 139 -16.15 1.70 2.22
C TRP A 139 -17.11 2.80 2.64
N PHE A 140 -16.63 4.04 2.64
CA PHE A 140 -17.44 5.23 2.88
C PHE A 140 -17.22 6.24 1.77
N ASN A 141 -18.28 6.63 1.07
CA ASN A 141 -18.18 7.56 -0.05
C ASN A 141 -19.10 8.78 0.12
N ASN A 142 -18.49 9.93 0.36
CA ASN A 142 -19.14 11.24 0.34
C ASN A 142 -18.60 12.15 -0.79
N GLY A 143 -17.62 11.68 -1.55
CA GLY A 143 -17.04 12.35 -2.72
C GLY A 143 -17.52 11.75 -4.05
N THR A 144 -16.79 12.06 -5.12
CA THR A 144 -17.01 11.44 -6.44
C THR A 144 -16.27 10.12 -6.50
N CYS A 145 -16.97 9.06 -6.91
CA CYS A 145 -16.39 7.77 -7.22
C CYS A 145 -16.82 7.36 -8.62
N ASP A 146 -15.85 7.24 -9.53
CA ASP A 146 -16.02 6.67 -10.86
C ASP A 146 -15.45 5.25 -10.87
N ASN A 147 -16.31 4.26 -10.66
CA ASN A 147 -15.94 2.83 -10.71
C ASN A 147 -16.38 2.24 -12.05
N ASN A 148 -15.43 2.09 -12.97
CA ASN A 148 -15.68 1.72 -14.36
C ASN A 148 -16.26 0.29 -14.48
N THR A 149 -16.95 -0.02 -15.58
CA THR A 149 -17.77 -1.24 -15.75
C THR A 149 -17.01 -2.56 -15.50
N ASN A 150 -15.70 -2.60 -15.77
CA ASN A 150 -14.85 -3.78 -15.55
C ASN A 150 -14.00 -3.69 -14.28
N ALA A 151 -14.19 -2.65 -13.47
CA ALA A 151 -13.45 -2.43 -12.25
C ALA A 151 -14.18 -3.06 -11.05
N VAL A 152 -13.40 -3.60 -10.12
CA VAL A 152 -13.89 -4.17 -8.87
C VAL A 152 -13.58 -3.19 -7.74
N LEU A 153 -14.60 -2.80 -7.00
CA LEU A 153 -14.49 -2.17 -5.69
C LEU A 153 -15.25 -3.05 -4.72
N GLU A 154 -14.53 -3.79 -3.88
CA GLU A 154 -15.10 -4.81 -3.01
C GLU A 154 -14.69 -4.58 -1.56
N VAL A 155 -15.66 -4.71 -0.66
CA VAL A 155 -15.47 -4.66 0.79
C VAL A 155 -15.21 -6.08 1.29
N ARG A 156 -14.16 -6.31 2.07
CA ARG A 156 -13.71 -7.64 2.52
C ARG A 156 -13.38 -7.70 4.01
#